data_AF-A8AVH6-F1
#
_entry.id   AF-A8AVH6-F1
#
_cell.length_a   1.000
_cell.length_b   1.000
_cell.length_c   1.000
_cell.angle_alpha   90.00
_cell.angle_beta   90.00
_cell.angle_gamma   90.00
#
_symmetry.space_group_name_H-M   'P 1'
#
loop_
_entity.id
_entity.type
_entity.pdbx_description
1 polymer ?
#
loop_
_entity_poly.entity_id
_entity_poly.type
_entity_poly.pdbx_seq_one_letter_code
_entity_poly.pdbx_strand_id
1 'polypeptide(L)' 'MKNIKNIYSPLIWLVLGVIFLVIGLNNQNHTFLIFAGCDITIGSALLGIATKKKK' A
#
# COMPACT_ATOMS: atom_id res chain seq x y z
N MET A 1 -19.89 3.30 -14.90
CA MET A 1 -19.64 2.64 -13.58
C MET A 1 -18.29 1.92 -13.59
N LYS A 2 -17.16 2.65 -13.60
CA LYS A 2 -15.80 2.08 -13.78
C LYS A 2 -14.77 2.96 -13.06
N ASN A 3 -14.70 2.91 -11.73
CA ASN A 3 -13.53 3.47 -11.01
C ASN A 3 -13.44 3.08 -9.53
N ILE A 4 -14.57 2.79 -8.87
CA ILE A 4 -14.56 2.50 -7.43
C ILE A 4 -13.81 1.18 -7.14
N LYS A 5 -13.99 0.15 -7.99
CA LYS A 5 -13.23 -1.11 -7.91
C LYS A 5 -11.71 -0.95 -8.04
N ASN A 6 -11.23 0.12 -8.68
CA ASN A 6 -9.80 0.36 -8.93
C ASN A 6 -9.06 1.01 -7.75
N ILE A 7 -9.78 1.55 -6.76
CA ILE A 7 -9.20 2.16 -5.56
C ILE A 7 -9.01 1.12 -4.44
N TYR A 8 -9.82 0.06 -4.40
CA TYR A 8 -9.67 -0.99 -3.38
C TYR A 8 -8.33 -1.73 -3.51
N SER A 9 -7.84 -1.95 -4.73
CA SER A 9 -6.55 -2.62 -4.95
C SER A 9 -5.37 -1.87 -4.30
N PRO A 10 -5.16 -0.56 -4.55
CA PRO A 10 -4.13 0.20 -3.84
C PRO A 10 -4.39 0.32 -2.33
N LEU A 11 -5.66 0.37 -1.90
CA LEU A 11 -6.00 0.46 -0.48
C LEU A 11 -5.65 -0.83 0.28
N ILE A 12 -5.93 -1.99 -0.31
CA ILE A 12 -5.55 -3.31 0.24
C ILE A 12 -4.04 -3.41 0.38
N TRP A 13 -3.30 -2.93 -0.62
CA TRP A 13 -1.84 -2.94 -0.63
C TRP A 13 -1.25 -2.04 0.48
N LEU A 14 -1.88 -0.88 0.72
CA LEU A 14 -1.53 0.01 1.84
C LEU A 14 -1.78 -0.64 3.20
N VAL A 15 -2.95 -1.28 3.38
CA VAL A 15 -3.27 -1.97 4.64
C VAL A 15 -2.29 -3.11 4.91
N LEU A 16 -1.94 -3.88 3.87
CA LEU A 16 -0.96 -4.96 3.98
C LEU A 16 0.42 -4.44 4.38
N GLY A 17 0.87 -3.34 3.76
CA GLY A 17 2.13 -2.68 4.10
C GLY A 17 2.17 -2.19 5.55
N VAL A 18 1.07 -1.64 6.07
CA VAL A 18 0.98 -1.22 7.49
C VAL A 18 1.05 -2.41 8.44
N ILE A 19 0.43 -3.55 8.09
CA ILE A 19 0.52 -4.78 8.91
C ILE A 19 1.97 -5.28 8.95
N PHE A 20 2.65 -5.35 7.81
CA PHE A 20 4.07 -5.73 7.77
C PHE A 20 4.96 -4.74 8.50
N LEU A 21 4.63 -3.44 8.50
CA LEU A 21 5.37 -2.43 9.24
C LEU A 21 5.29 -2.69 10.75
N VAL A 22 4.09 -2.91 11.28
CA VAL A 22 3.87 -3.16 12.72
C VAL A 22 4.56 -4.45 13.14
N ILE A 23 4.44 -5.51 12.35
CA ILE A 23 5.11 -6.79 12.62
C ILE A 23 6.63 -6.63 12.55
N GLY A 24 7.14 -5.93 11.53
CA GLY A 24 8.57 -5.71 11.33
C GLY A 24 9.20 -4.89 12.45
N LEU A 25 8.51 -3.84 12.92
CA LEU A 25 8.93 -3.05 14.09
C LEU A 25 8.91 -3.88 15.36
N ASN A 26 7.81 -4.61 15.61
CA ASN A 26 7.66 -5.40 16.84
C ASN A 26 8.69 -6.54 16.93
N ASN A 27 9.04 -7.13 15.78
CA ASN A 27 9.96 -8.25 15.72
C ASN A 27 11.40 -7.85 15.37
N GLN A 28 11.71 -6.54 15.30
CA GLN A 28 12.98 -5.96 14.79
C GLN A 28 13.47 -6.62 13.48
N ASN A 29 12.55 -7.13 12.65
CA ASN A 29 12.91 -7.84 11.44
C ASN A 29 12.97 -6.87 10.26
N HIS A 30 14.20 -6.52 9.87
CA HIS A 30 14.47 -5.59 8.77
C HIS A 30 13.82 -6.01 7.45
N THR A 31 13.71 -7.31 7.18
CA THR A 31 13.07 -7.82 5.96
C THR A 31 11.59 -7.42 5.86
N PHE A 32 10.85 -7.50 6.96
CA PHE A 32 9.43 -7.07 6.98
C PHE A 32 9.30 -5.55 6.87
N LEU A 33 10.25 -4.79 7.43
CA LEU A 33 10.29 -3.34 7.28
C LEU A 33 10.50 -2.91 5.82
N ILE A 34 11.40 -3.60 5.11
CA ILE A 34 11.66 -3.35 3.68
C ILE A 34 10.43 -3.70 2.84
N PHE A 35 9.80 -4.85 3.10
CA PHE A 35 8.56 -5.23 2.43
C PHE A 35 7.44 -4.22 2.68
N ALA A 36 7.27 -3.78 3.92
CA ALA A 36 6.30 -2.74 4.27
C ALA A 36 6.52 -1.44 3.50
N GLY A 37 7.78 -0.99 3.38
CA GLY A 37 8.14 0.20 2.61
C GLY A 37 7.82 0.05 1.12
N CYS A 38 8.13 -1.10 0.52
CA CYS A 38 7.78 -1.42 -0.86
C CYS A 38 6.27 -1.40 -1.07
N ASP A 39 5.51 -2.03 -0.16
CA ASP A 39 4.06 -2.09 -0.27
C ASP A 39 3.41 -0.71 -0.15
N ILE A 40 3.82 0.09 0.83
CA ILE A 40 3.31 1.45 0.99
C ILE A 40 3.62 2.31 -0.25
N THR A 41 4.81 2.15 -0.85
CA THR A 41 5.22 2.89 -2.05
C THR A 41 4.36 2.52 -3.27
N ILE A 42 4.17 1.22 -3.52
CA ILE A 42 3.37 0.71 -4.64
C ILE A 42 1.90 1.09 -4.45
N GLY A 43 1.35 0.88 -3.26
CA GLY A 43 -0.03 1.26 -2.92
C GLY A 43 -0.28 2.75 -3.09
N SER A 44 0.67 3.60 -2.68
CA SER A 44 0.58 5.06 -2.83
C SER A 44 0.69 5.51 -4.29
N ALA A 45 1.59 4.91 -5.07
CA ALA A 45 1.74 5.21 -6.50
C ALA A 45 0.46 4.84 -7.28
N LEU A 46 -0.08 3.64 -7.02
CA LEU A 46 -1.33 3.17 -7.62
C LEU A 46 -2.53 4.03 -7.21
N LEU A 47 -2.58 4.47 -5.94
CA LEU A 47 -3.61 5.40 -5.46
C LEU A 47 -3.51 6.76 -6.18
N GLY A 48 -2.31 7.28 -6.37
CA GLY A 48 -2.06 8.51 -7.12
C GLY A 48 -2.50 8.42 -8.58
N ILE A 49 -2.27 7.28 -9.24
CA ILE A 49 -2.74 7.03 -10.62
C ILE A 49 -4.27 6.92 -10.67
N ALA A 50 -4.87 6.21 -9.71
CA ALA A 50 -6.32 6.03 -9.63
C ALA A 50 -7.06 7.36 -9.37
N THR A 51 -6.48 8.25 -8.57
CA THR A 51 -7.05 9.57 -8.25
C THR A 51 -6.77 10.63 -9.32
N LYS A 52 -5.63 10.58 -10.03
CA LYS A 52 -5.33 11.50 -11.15
C LYS A 52 -6.25 11.33 -12.35
N LYS A 53 -6.81 10.14 -12.61
CA LYS A 53 -7.78 9.92 -13.71
C LYS A 53 -9.13 10.63 -13.53
N LYS A 54 -9.34 11.39 -12.44
CA LYS A 54 -10.54 12.21 -12.21
C LYS A 54 -10.35 13.71 -12.50
N LYS A 55 -9.20 14.16 -13.01
CA LYS A 55 -8.98 15.56 -13.40
C LYS A 55 -9.04 15.71 -14.91
#